data_AF-A0ABD7Y3Z2-F1
#
_entry.id   AF-A0ABD7Y3Z2-F1
#
_cell.length_a   1.000
_cell.length_b   1.000
_cell.length_c   1.000
_cell.angle_alpha   90.00
_cell.angle_beta   90.00
_cell.angle_gamma   90.00
#
_symmetry.space_group_name_H-M   'P 1'
#
loop_
_entity.id
_entity.type
_entity.pdbx_description
1 polymer ?
#
loop_
_entity_poly.entity_id
_entity_poly.type
_entity_poly.pdbx_seq_one_letter_code
_entity_poly.pdbx_strand_id
1 'polypeptide(L)'
;MRAHIAGCRNIFLLVLPQHSSNPSVLPSAMRNDLHGHMARPPTDLLLRTTRSHLYPGSIVTLDRDAPRTAKLHPAVIEFADGSGAAATLVRVDDEAFELSVDAYVTQKRHTVAARRWLLKLSNTTRTEWRVAQRLAVA
;
A
#
# COMPACT_ATOMS: atom_id res chain seq x y z
N MET A 1 34.68 9.80 4.96
CA MET A 1 33.73 10.64 5.72
C MET A 1 32.49 10.77 4.85
N ARG A 2 31.38 10.04 5.06
CA ARG A 2 30.28 10.28 6.03
C ARG A 2 29.89 11.78 6.09
N ALA A 3 28.64 12.24 6.04
CA ALA A 3 27.28 11.76 5.69
C ALA A 3 26.31 12.96 5.96
N HIS A 4 25.03 12.81 5.59
CA HIS A 4 23.82 13.63 5.91
C HIS A 4 23.44 14.75 4.93
N ILE A 5 22.43 14.60 4.02
CA ILE A 5 20.96 14.40 4.11
C ILE A 5 20.19 15.68 4.51
N ALA A 6 19.37 16.22 3.59
CA ALA A 6 18.00 16.73 3.84
C ALA A 6 17.29 17.25 2.57
N GLY A 7 15.99 16.95 2.43
CA GLY A 7 15.03 17.58 1.49
C GLY A 7 14.55 16.64 0.38
N CYS A 8 13.28 16.29 0.18
CA CYS A 8 12.01 16.83 0.66
C CYS A 8 11.01 15.67 0.84
N ARG A 9 10.18 15.75 1.87
CA ARG A 9 9.11 14.80 2.20
C ARG A 9 7.93 15.03 1.26
N ASN A 10 7.62 14.06 0.38
CA ASN A 10 6.41 14.14 -0.43
C ASN A 10 5.26 13.41 0.27
N ILE A 11 4.16 14.15 0.38
CA ILE A 11 2.95 13.83 1.14
C ILE A 11 2.14 12.80 0.36
N PHE A 12 2.05 11.58 0.89
CA PHE A 12 1.01 10.63 0.52
C PHE A 12 -0.29 11.08 1.18
N LEU A 13 -1.09 11.89 0.46
CA LEU A 13 -2.43 12.26 0.89
C LEU A 13 -3.40 11.13 0.51
N LEU A 14 -3.58 10.17 1.41
CA LEU A 14 -4.74 9.24 1.37
C LEU A 14 -5.99 10.06 1.70
N VAL A 15 -6.80 10.36 0.68
CA VAL A 15 -8.15 10.91 0.86
C VAL A 15 -9.06 9.74 1.26
N LEU A 16 -9.34 9.61 2.56
CA LEU A 16 -10.43 8.79 3.07
C LEU A 16 -11.72 9.63 3.09
N PRO A 17 -12.90 9.08 2.74
CA PRO A 17 -14.16 9.81 2.84
C PRO A 17 -14.52 10.02 4.32
N GLN A 18 -14.64 11.29 4.73
CA GLN A 18 -15.04 11.68 6.08
C GLN A 18 -16.55 11.48 6.23
N HIS A 19 -16.98 10.42 6.93
CA HIS A 19 -18.38 10.27 7.32
C HIS A 19 -18.65 11.13 8.57
N SER A 20 -19.48 12.15 8.38
CA SER A 20 -20.01 13.07 9.40
C SER A 20 -20.88 12.34 10.43
N SER A 21 -20.69 12.62 11.73
CA SER A 21 -21.77 12.81 12.73
C SER A 21 -21.25 13.28 14.12
N ASN A 22 -22.02 14.21 14.68
CA ASN A 22 -21.89 15.16 15.81
C ASN A 22 -21.56 14.60 17.24
N PRO A 23 -21.29 15.47 18.25
CA PRO A 23 -20.58 15.19 19.50
C PRO A 23 -21.51 14.96 20.71
N SER A 24 -21.00 14.30 21.76
CA SER A 24 -21.15 14.72 23.17
C SER A 24 -20.67 13.67 24.19
N VAL A 25 -20.12 14.21 25.28
CA VAL A 25 -19.91 13.64 26.64
C VAL A 25 -18.66 12.77 26.87
N LEU A 26 -17.65 13.39 27.48
CA LEU A 26 -16.62 12.73 28.30
C LEU A 26 -17.04 12.71 29.77
N PRO A 27 -16.64 11.67 30.54
CA PRO A 27 -16.16 11.93 31.90
C PRO A 27 -14.82 11.24 32.23
N SER A 28 -13.85 12.08 32.57
CA SER A 28 -12.94 12.08 33.73
C SER A 28 -12.55 10.77 34.46
N ALA A 29 -12.04 9.77 33.74
CA ALA A 29 -11.08 8.80 34.29
C ALA A 29 -9.79 8.87 33.46
N MET A 30 -9.04 9.95 33.59
CA MET A 30 -7.87 10.04 34.46
C MET A 30 -6.77 9.00 34.14
N ARG A 31 -5.96 9.40 33.15
CA ARG A 31 -4.49 9.46 33.20
C ARG A 31 -3.74 8.12 33.15
N ASN A 32 -3.42 7.67 31.94
CA ASN A 32 -2.04 7.41 31.51
C ASN A 32 -2.00 7.35 29.97
N ASP A 33 -0.88 7.78 29.38
CA ASP A 33 -0.50 7.60 27.96
C ASP A 33 -1.16 8.48 26.89
N LEU A 34 -0.93 9.80 26.91
CA LEU A 34 -1.12 10.64 25.72
C LEU A 34 0.02 11.64 25.52
N HIS A 35 1.14 11.16 24.99
CA HIS A 35 1.96 11.95 24.07
C HIS A 35 1.45 11.66 22.66
N GLY A 36 0.94 12.70 22.00
CA GLY A 36 0.43 12.63 20.64
C GLY A 36 1.48 12.12 19.65
N HIS A 37 1.30 10.89 19.18
CA HIS A 37 1.65 10.50 17.83
C HIS A 37 0.38 10.02 17.17
N MET A 38 -0.10 10.84 16.23
CA MET A 38 -1.02 10.51 15.15
C MET A 38 -1.12 8.99 14.97
N ALA A 39 -2.31 8.43 15.19
CA ALA A 39 -2.61 7.05 14.89
C ALA A 39 -2.23 6.77 13.43
N ARG A 40 -1.03 6.23 13.20
CA ARG A 40 -0.79 5.42 12.02
C ARG A 40 -1.79 4.27 12.16
N PRO A 41 -2.75 4.10 11.24
CA PRO A 41 -3.55 2.89 11.25
C PRO A 41 -2.58 1.69 11.24
N PRO A 42 -2.93 0.58 11.90
CA PRO A 42 -1.99 -0.50 12.07
C PRO A 42 -1.64 -1.06 10.68
N THR A 43 -0.39 -0.90 10.27
CA THR A 43 0.28 -1.80 9.32
C THR A 43 -0.41 -1.94 7.96
N ASP A 44 -0.53 -0.87 7.17
CA ASP A 44 -0.66 -1.07 5.72
C ASP A 44 0.59 -1.81 5.23
N LEU A 45 0.42 -2.83 4.39
CA LEU A 45 1.52 -3.55 3.75
C LEU A 45 2.14 -2.65 2.69
N LEU A 46 3.47 -2.49 2.68
CA LEU A 46 4.11 -1.67 1.65
C LEU A 46 4.65 -2.56 0.53
N LEU A 47 4.19 -2.29 -0.68
CA LEU A 47 4.67 -2.91 -1.91
C LEU A 47 5.56 -1.91 -2.64
N ARG A 48 6.74 -2.33 -3.08
CA ARG A 48 7.66 -1.51 -3.86
C ARG A 48 7.86 -2.10 -5.24
N THR A 49 7.99 -1.24 -6.23
CA THR A 49 8.26 -1.65 -7.61
C THR A 49 9.43 -0.90 -8.19
N THR A 50 10.12 -1.51 -9.15
CA THR A 50 11.23 -0.88 -9.88
C THR A 50 10.77 -0.09 -11.11
N ARG A 51 9.45 0.06 -11.30
CA ARG A 51 8.83 0.70 -12.47
C ARG A 51 7.72 1.67 -12.02
N SER A 52 7.37 2.62 -12.88
CA SER A 52 6.26 3.57 -12.60
C SER A 52 4.86 2.99 -12.87
N HIS A 53 4.81 1.80 -13.47
CA HIS A 53 3.57 1.12 -13.87
C HIS A 53 3.72 -0.39 -13.68
N LEU A 54 2.61 -1.05 -13.36
CA LEU A 54 2.52 -2.50 -13.36
C LEU A 54 2.16 -3.02 -14.76
N TYR A 55 2.92 -4.00 -15.22
CA TYR A 55 2.66 -4.79 -16.41
C TYR A 55 3.05 -6.26 -16.16
N PRO A 56 2.50 -7.22 -16.92
CA PRO A 56 2.90 -8.63 -16.82
C PRO A 56 4.43 -8.78 -16.95
N GLY A 57 5.06 -9.41 -15.97
CA GLY A 57 6.53 -9.51 -15.86
C GLY A 57 7.18 -8.54 -14.88
N SER A 58 6.47 -7.52 -14.38
CA SER A 58 6.99 -6.64 -13.33
C SER A 58 7.21 -7.39 -12.01
N ILE A 59 8.25 -7.03 -11.27
CA ILE A 59 8.50 -7.55 -9.93
C ILE A 59 8.04 -6.53 -8.90
N VAL A 60 7.33 -7.02 -7.89
CA VAL A 60 6.85 -6.28 -6.73
C VAL A 60 7.48 -6.90 -5.49
N THR A 61 8.08 -6.07 -4.64
CA THR A 61 8.64 -6.51 -3.36
C THR A 61 7.74 -6.07 -2.22
N LEU A 62 7.52 -6.95 -1.26
CA LEU A 62 6.84 -6.61 -0.01
C LEU A 62 7.89 -6.19 1.03
N ASP A 63 7.59 -5.15 1.81
CA ASP A 63 8.46 -4.65 2.87
C ASP A 63 8.58 -5.62 4.07
N ARG A 64 7.61 -6.52 4.21
CA ARG A 64 7.53 -7.56 5.24
C ARG A 64 6.95 -8.85 4.66
N ASP A 65 6.87 -9.88 5.49
CA ASP A 65 6.34 -11.19 5.08
C ASP A 65 4.95 -11.10 4.44
N ALA A 66 4.77 -11.88 3.38
CA ALA A 66 3.50 -11.96 2.68
C ALA A 66 2.38 -12.48 3.61
N PRO A 67 1.20 -11.85 3.60
CA PRO A 67 0.09 -12.27 4.44
C PRO A 67 -0.32 -13.73 4.17
N ARG A 68 -0.44 -14.52 5.23
CA ARG A 68 -0.76 -15.96 5.09
C ARG A 68 -2.26 -16.26 5.04
N THR A 69 -3.10 -15.25 5.25
CA THR A 69 -4.56 -15.41 5.31
C THR A 69 -5.23 -14.89 4.05
N ALA A 70 -6.35 -15.51 3.66
CA ALA A 70 -7.19 -15.09 2.52
C ALA A 70 -8.01 -13.81 2.80
N LYS A 71 -7.72 -13.08 3.88
CA LYS A 71 -8.38 -11.81 4.19
C LYS A 71 -7.92 -10.72 3.21
N LEU A 72 -8.76 -9.71 3.01
CA LEU A 72 -8.35 -8.44 2.40
C LEU A 72 -7.33 -7.75 3.32
N HIS A 73 -6.13 -7.53 2.81
CA HIS A 73 -5.06 -6.81 3.49
C HIS A 73 -4.89 -5.43 2.85
N PRO A 74 -5.20 -4.34 3.59
CA PRO A 74 -4.87 -2.99 3.17
C PRO A 74 -3.37 -2.84 2.90
N ALA A 75 -3.05 -2.16 1.80
CA ALA A 75 -1.70 -2.00 1.33
C ALA A 75 -1.51 -0.65 0.64
N VAL A 76 -0.24 -0.25 0.52
CA VAL A 76 0.19 0.87 -0.30
C VAL A 76 1.21 0.35 -1.28
N ILE A 77 1.08 0.72 -2.55
CA ILE A 77 2.12 0.48 -3.55
C ILE A 77 2.89 1.76 -3.84
N GLU A 78 4.21 1.70 -3.70
CA GLU A 78 5.16 2.74 -4.09
C GLU A 78 5.82 2.36 -5.42
N PHE A 79 5.70 3.28 -6.38
CA PHE A 79 6.28 3.17 -7.70
C PHE A 79 7.70 3.77 -7.73
N ALA A 80 8.50 3.37 -8.73
CA ALA A 80 9.87 3.88 -8.88
C ALA A 80 9.95 5.38 -9.20
N ASP A 81 8.86 5.98 -9.69
CA ASP A 81 8.76 7.43 -9.83
C ASP A 81 8.40 8.11 -8.49
N GLY A 82 8.29 7.40 -7.38
CA GLY A 82 7.90 7.94 -6.07
C GLY A 82 6.42 8.29 -5.95
N SER A 83 5.61 8.01 -6.96
CA SER A 83 4.16 8.00 -6.80
C SER A 83 3.73 6.76 -6.02
N GLY A 84 2.50 6.77 -5.51
CA GLY A 84 1.92 5.54 -5.01
C GLY A 84 0.42 5.61 -4.88
N ALA A 85 -0.14 4.46 -4.56
CA ALA A 85 -1.58 4.23 -4.61
C ALA A 85 -2.01 3.37 -3.42
N ALA A 86 -3.24 3.62 -2.95
CA ALA A 86 -3.92 2.66 -2.10
C ALA A 86 -4.10 1.36 -2.87
N ALA A 87 -3.94 0.24 -2.16
CA ALA A 87 -4.07 -1.08 -2.72
C ALA A 87 -4.70 -2.03 -1.69
N THR A 88 -5.24 -3.12 -2.20
CA THR A 88 -5.68 -4.23 -1.37
C THR A 88 -5.08 -5.52 -1.91
N LEU A 89 -4.50 -6.31 -1.01
CA LEU A 89 -3.92 -7.61 -1.32
C LEU A 89 -4.81 -8.73 -0.75
N VAL A 90 -5.14 -9.72 -1.56
CA VAL A 90 -5.90 -10.91 -1.15
C VAL A 90 -5.13 -12.15 -1.53
N ARG A 91 -4.94 -13.06 -0.58
CA ARG A 91 -4.34 -14.36 -0.89
C ARG A 91 -5.37 -15.23 -1.61
N VAL A 92 -5.03 -15.68 -2.82
CA VAL A 92 -5.88 -16.58 -3.61
C VAL A 92 -5.32 -18.01 -3.63
N ASP A 93 -4.01 -18.18 -3.43
CA ASP A 93 -3.33 -19.47 -3.33
C ASP A 93 -2.07 -19.34 -2.45
N ASP A 94 -1.40 -20.45 -2.15
CA ASP A 94 -0.18 -20.47 -1.36
C ASP A 94 0.96 -19.65 -2.00
N GLU A 95 0.97 -19.61 -3.33
CA GLU A 95 1.96 -18.96 -4.19
C GLU A 95 1.34 -17.89 -5.10
N ALA A 96 0.11 -17.45 -4.81
CA ALA A 96 -0.56 -16.42 -5.60
C ALA A 96 -1.37 -15.42 -4.76
N PHE A 97 -1.27 -14.16 -5.15
CA PHE A 97 -2.06 -13.07 -4.60
C PHE A 97 -2.82 -12.35 -5.70
N GLU A 98 -3.99 -11.86 -5.36
CA GLU A 98 -4.65 -10.81 -6.11
C GLU A 98 -4.27 -9.45 -5.50
N LEU A 99 -3.80 -8.54 -6.35
CA LEU A 99 -3.51 -7.16 -6.00
C LEU A 99 -4.50 -6.24 -6.73
N SER A 100 -5.34 -5.55 -5.96
CA SER A 100 -6.17 -4.45 -6.43
C SER A 100 -5.46 -3.14 -6.13
N VAL A 101 -5.24 -2.31 -7.15
CA VAL A 101 -4.61 -0.98 -7.01
C VAL A 101 -5.62 0.07 -7.42
N ASP A 102 -5.86 1.04 -6.56
CA ASP A 102 -6.77 2.15 -6.84
C ASP A 102 -6.21 3.09 -7.90
N ALA A 103 -7.07 3.98 -8.43
CA ALA A 103 -6.61 4.99 -9.36
C ALA A 103 -5.58 5.91 -8.71
N TYR A 104 -4.55 6.28 -9.45
CA TYR A 104 -3.48 7.14 -8.95
C TYR A 104 -2.96 8.07 -10.03
N VAL A 105 -2.21 9.09 -9.61
CA VAL A 105 -1.59 10.08 -10.49
C VAL A 105 -0.09 9.93 -10.41
N THR A 106 0.55 9.70 -11.55
CA THR A 106 2.02 9.66 -11.64
C THR A 106 2.62 11.03 -11.37
N GLN A 107 3.92 11.11 -11.07
CA GLN A 107 4.57 12.43 -10.89
C GLN A 107 4.44 13.34 -12.12
N LYS A 108 4.32 12.76 -13.32
CA LYS A 108 4.09 13.48 -14.58
C LYS A 108 2.64 13.91 -14.79
N ARG A 109 1.78 13.81 -13.77
CA ARG A 109 0.35 14.15 -13.79
C ARG A 109 -0.50 13.31 -14.75
N HIS A 110 -0.02 12.12 -15.14
CA HIS A 110 -0.86 11.16 -15.85
C HIS A 110 -1.72 10.38 -14.86
N THR A 111 -3.02 10.38 -15.09
CA THR A 111 -3.98 9.56 -14.34
C THR A 111 -3.93 8.12 -14.82
N VAL A 112 -3.73 7.21 -13.88
CA VAL A 112 -3.83 5.77 -14.08
C VAL A 112 -5.10 5.31 -13.40
N ALA A 113 -6.01 4.70 -14.16
CA ALA A 113 -7.24 4.12 -13.63
C ALA A 113 -6.95 2.93 -12.70
N ALA A 114 -7.90 2.60 -11.82
CA ALA A 114 -7.81 1.43 -10.95
C ALA A 114 -7.61 0.14 -11.76
N ARG A 115 -6.81 -0.79 -11.24
CA ARG A 115 -6.46 -2.04 -11.91
C ARG A 115 -6.30 -3.19 -10.92
N ARG A 116 -6.64 -4.40 -11.39
CA ARG A 116 -6.43 -5.66 -10.66
C ARG A 116 -5.37 -6.50 -11.35
N TRP A 117 -4.55 -7.18 -10.56
CA TRP A 117 -3.43 -7.98 -11.03
C TRP A 117 -3.36 -9.30 -10.27
N LEU A 118 -3.02 -10.37 -10.99
CA LEU A 118 -2.59 -11.61 -10.38
C LEU A 118 -1.07 -11.56 -10.18
N LEU A 119 -0.63 -11.77 -8.95
CA LEU A 119 0.77 -11.93 -8.58
C LEU A 119 1.07 -13.40 -8.34
N LYS A 120 2.24 -13.85 -8.81
CA LYS A 120 2.79 -15.18 -8.51
C LYS A 120 4.12 -15.04 -7.78
N LEU A 121 4.41 -16.00 -6.91
CA LEU A 121 5.68 -16.06 -6.22
C LEU A 121 6.83 -16.10 -7.23
N SER A 122 7.79 -15.17 -7.12
CA SER A 122 8.93 -15.10 -8.04
C SER A 122 10.20 -15.72 -7.46
N ASN A 123 10.27 -15.83 -6.13
CA ASN A 123 11.45 -16.27 -5.40
C ASN A 123 11.05 -17.09 -4.17
N THR A 124 11.87 -18.04 -3.76
CA THR A 124 11.63 -18.92 -2.61
C THR A 124 11.58 -18.17 -1.27
N THR A 125 12.12 -16.94 -1.22
CA THR A 125 12.11 -16.05 -0.06
C THR A 125 10.77 -15.38 0.21
N ARG A 126 9.76 -15.51 -0.66
CA ARG A 126 8.39 -14.94 -0.47
C ARG A 126 8.30 -13.43 -0.30
N THR A 127 9.38 -12.71 -0.59
CA THR A 127 9.42 -11.25 -0.59
C THR A 127 9.24 -10.67 -2.00
N GLU A 128 9.50 -11.45 -3.05
CA GLU A 128 9.39 -11.03 -4.45
C GLU A 128 8.23 -11.72 -5.18
N TRP A 129 7.38 -10.91 -5.79
CA TRP A 129 6.16 -11.33 -6.45
C TRP A 129 6.11 -10.78 -7.86
N ARG A 130 5.95 -11.67 -8.84
CA ARG A 130 5.86 -11.31 -10.25
C ARG A 130 4.42 -11.06 -10.63
N VAL A 131 4.16 -9.92 -11.27
CA VAL A 131 2.88 -9.66 -11.93
C VAL A 131 2.72 -10.67 -13.07
N ALA A 132 1.78 -11.59 -12.94
CA ALA A 132 1.53 -12.62 -13.93
C ALA A 132 0.61 -12.11 -15.04
N GLN A 133 -0.51 -11.50 -14.68
CA GLN A 133 -1.49 -11.00 -15.64
C GLN A 133 -2.39 -9.92 -15.03
N ARG A 134 -3.02 -9.15 -15.92
CA ARG A 134 -4.07 -8.20 -15.57
C ARG A 134 -5.39 -8.95 -15.41
N LEU A 135 -6.16 -8.60 -14.39
CA LEU A 135 -7.51 -9.11 -14.17
C LEU A 135 -8.54 -8.05 -14.56
N ALA A 136 -9.77 -8.48 -14.82
CA ALA A 136 -10.89 -7.58 -15.00
C ALA A 136 -11.17 -6.83 -13.70
N VAL A 137 -11.42 -5.53 -13.81
CA VAL A 137 -12.02 -4.76 -12.72
C VAL A 137 -13.49 -5.17 -12.66
N ALA A 138 -13.96 -5.58 -11.48
CA ALA A 138 -15.35 -5.99 -11.27
C ALA A 138 -16.27 -4.77 -11.23
#